data_AF-A0ABD7BNQ4-F1
#
_entry.id   AF-A0ABD7BNQ4-F1
#
_cell.length_a   1.000
_cell.length_b   1.000
_cell.length_c   1.000
_cell.angle_alpha   90.00
_cell.angle_beta   90.00
_cell.angle_gamma   90.00
#
_symmetry.space_group_name_H-M   'P 1'
#
loop_
_entity.id
_entity.type
_entity.pdbx_description
1 polymer ?
#
loop_
_entity_poly.entity_id
_entity_poly.type
_entity_poly.pdbx_seq_one_letter_code
_entity_poly.pdbx_strand_id
1 'polypeptide(L)'
;MQCSVSPLTIVAQCSVPSVVICASHPTLGPVYWCFTDGADHNAPSCYTLTTNRESALTLRKGWREGIIAWNHRDHMAKVMADENQFLETYDLDESEDGTWATATILGGMLKALQERSGQSPEGFSAWLTEAAWLDEEVQDEGIESSETYLIPQLKPVNAWQRIQA
;
A
#
# COMPACT_ATOMS: atom_id res chain seq x y z
N MET A 1 20.12 -25.96 49.18
CA MET A 1 19.18 -25.94 48.04
C MET A 1 19.45 -24.66 47.27
N GLN A 2 20.16 -24.74 46.14
CA GLN A 2 20.41 -23.60 45.25
C GLN A 2 19.37 -23.65 44.13
N CYS A 3 18.50 -22.66 44.07
CA CYS A 3 17.58 -22.47 42.96
C CYS A 3 18.37 -21.97 41.75
N SER A 4 18.56 -22.84 40.76
CA SER A 4 19.10 -22.47 39.45
C SER A 4 17.99 -21.76 38.67
N VAL A 5 18.10 -20.44 38.56
CA VAL A 5 17.23 -19.64 37.70
C VAL A 5 17.84 -19.68 36.30
N SER A 6 17.17 -20.35 35.37
CA SER A 6 17.58 -20.38 33.96
C SER A 6 17.28 -19.01 33.32
N PRO A 7 18.19 -18.44 32.52
CA PRO A 7 17.93 -17.17 31.85
C PRO A 7 16.88 -17.37 30.75
N LEU A 8 15.80 -16.60 30.81
CA LEU A 8 14.82 -16.48 29.74
C LEU A 8 15.45 -15.69 28.58
N THR A 9 15.51 -16.31 27.40
CA THR A 9 15.89 -15.60 26.17
C THR A 9 14.71 -14.73 25.72
N ILE A 10 14.88 -13.42 25.79
CA ILE A 10 13.93 -12.46 25.20
C ILE A 10 14.09 -12.55 23.68
N VAL A 11 13.05 -13.00 22.98
CA VAL A 11 12.95 -12.85 21.52
C VAL A 11 12.22 -11.54 21.28
N ALA A 12 12.96 -10.48 20.98
CA ALA A 12 12.37 -9.25 20.50
C ALA A 12 11.66 -9.54 19.16
N GLN A 13 10.36 -9.27 19.08
CA GLN A 13 9.68 -9.18 17.80
C GLN A 13 10.28 -7.98 17.06
N CYS A 14 11.12 -8.23 16.07
CA CYS A 14 11.53 -7.19 15.13
C CYS A 14 10.30 -6.82 14.30
N SER A 15 9.54 -5.81 14.72
CA SER A 15 8.61 -5.16 13.81
C SER A 15 9.45 -4.54 12.68
N VAL A 16 9.22 -5.01 11.46
CA VAL A 16 9.88 -4.42 10.30
C VAL A 16 9.18 -3.07 10.08
N PRO A 17 9.92 -1.95 10.03
CA PRO A 17 9.31 -0.64 9.82
C PRO A 17 8.49 -0.66 8.53
N SER A 18 7.32 -0.02 8.56
CA SER A 18 6.40 0.04 7.43
C SER A 18 6.25 1.49 6.94
N VAL A 19 5.84 1.64 5.69
CA VAL A 19 5.64 2.93 5.03
C VAL A 19 4.30 2.93 4.29
N VAL A 20 3.69 4.11 4.21
CA VAL A 20 2.62 4.41 3.25
C VAL A 20 3.19 5.33 2.16
N ILE A 21 2.64 5.23 0.95
CA ILE A 21 3.04 6.09 -0.15
C ILE A 21 2.03 7.22 -0.25
N CYS A 22 2.50 8.46 -0.12
CA CYS A 22 1.63 9.63 -0.08
C CYS A 22 2.17 10.78 -0.92
N ALA A 23 1.26 11.66 -1.33
CA ALA A 23 1.57 12.95 -1.91
C ALA A 23 0.69 14.02 -1.27
N SER A 24 1.24 15.22 -1.07
CA SER A 24 0.46 16.36 -0.59
C SER A 24 -0.25 17.04 -1.76
N HIS A 25 -1.58 16.99 -1.73
CA HIS A 25 -2.42 17.75 -2.64
C HIS A 25 -2.74 19.14 -2.04
N PRO A 26 -2.71 20.24 -2.81
CA PRO A 26 -2.98 21.60 -2.32
C PRO A 26 -4.31 21.76 -1.55
N THR A 27 -5.40 21.23 -2.10
CA THR A 27 -6.75 21.29 -1.48
C THR A 27 -7.06 20.10 -0.57
N LEU A 28 -6.78 18.87 -1.01
CA LEU A 28 -7.19 17.65 -0.29
C LEU A 28 -6.32 17.32 0.92
N GLY A 29 -5.12 17.91 1.02
CA GLY A 29 -4.11 17.49 1.98
C GLY A 29 -3.44 16.18 1.55
N PRO A 30 -3.08 15.28 2.47
CA PRO A 30 -2.39 14.05 2.11
C PRO A 30 -3.33 13.08 1.37
N VAL A 31 -2.85 12.60 0.23
CA VAL A 31 -3.49 11.55 -0.57
C VAL A 31 -2.54 10.36 -0.61
N TYR A 32 -3.09 9.17 -0.39
CA TYR A 32 -2.33 7.93 -0.25
C TYR A 32 -2.66 6.95 -1.37
N TRP A 33 -1.68 6.13 -1.74
CA TRP A 33 -1.95 4.94 -2.54
C TRP A 33 -2.88 3.99 -1.80
N CYS A 34 -3.84 3.41 -2.52
CA CYS A 34 -4.76 2.40 -2.01
C CYS A 34 -4.77 1.20 -2.97
N PHE A 35 -4.77 0.00 -2.41
CA PHE A 35 -4.78 -1.23 -3.18
C PHE A 35 -5.67 -2.25 -2.48
N THR A 36 -6.56 -2.86 -3.26
CA THR A 36 -7.42 -3.96 -2.81
C THR A 36 -7.11 -5.17 -3.67
N ASP A 37 -6.68 -6.26 -3.04
CA ASP A 37 -6.49 -7.51 -3.77
C ASP A 37 -7.85 -8.16 -4.07
N GLY A 38 -8.08 -8.48 -5.34
CA GLY A 38 -9.30 -9.12 -5.82
C GLY A 38 -9.19 -10.64 -5.94
N ALA A 39 -7.99 -11.21 -5.73
CA ALA A 39 -7.71 -12.63 -6.01
C ALA A 39 -8.66 -13.60 -5.28
N ASP A 40 -8.96 -13.33 -4.01
CA ASP A 40 -9.85 -14.17 -3.18
C ASP A 40 -11.31 -14.20 -3.68
N HIS A 41 -11.70 -13.22 -4.49
CA HIS A 41 -13.04 -13.09 -5.05
C HIS A 41 -13.10 -13.38 -6.55
N ASN A 42 -12.02 -13.89 -7.15
CA ASN A 42 -11.89 -14.04 -8.60
C ASN A 42 -12.17 -12.71 -9.34
N ALA A 43 -11.75 -11.60 -8.73
CA ALA A 43 -11.90 -10.24 -9.23
C ALA A 43 -10.51 -9.65 -9.55
N PRO A 44 -10.43 -8.68 -10.48
CA PRO A 44 -9.18 -7.96 -10.70
C PRO A 44 -8.78 -7.19 -9.43
N SER A 45 -7.48 -7.15 -9.11
CA SER A 45 -6.99 -6.27 -8.05
C SER A 45 -7.21 -4.81 -8.45
N CYS A 46 -7.60 -3.99 -7.48
CA CYS A 46 -7.94 -2.59 -7.71
C CYS A 46 -6.83 -1.67 -7.18
N TYR A 47 -6.30 -0.82 -8.05
CA TYR A 47 -5.34 0.22 -7.72
C TYR A 47 -6.08 1.56 -7.72
N THR A 48 -6.02 2.30 -6.62
CA THR A 48 -6.72 3.58 -6.49
C THR A 48 -5.99 4.50 -5.50
N LEU A 49 -6.66 5.58 -5.09
CA LEU A 49 -6.18 6.57 -4.14
C LEU A 49 -7.19 6.78 -3.01
N THR A 50 -6.72 7.33 -1.90
CA THR A 50 -7.59 7.64 -0.75
C THR A 50 -7.05 8.82 0.03
N THR A 51 -7.93 9.57 0.71
CA THR A 51 -7.51 10.53 1.76
C THR A 51 -7.56 9.90 3.16
N ASN A 52 -8.07 8.67 3.30
CA ASN A 52 -8.08 7.94 4.56
C ASN A 52 -6.77 7.15 4.72
N ARG A 53 -5.95 7.52 5.71
CA ARG A 53 -4.68 6.85 6.01
C ARG A 53 -4.87 5.38 6.39
N GLU A 54 -5.97 5.02 7.07
CA GLU A 54 -6.22 3.63 7.50
C GLU A 54 -6.49 2.69 6.32
N SER A 55 -6.92 3.24 5.18
CA SER A 55 -7.13 2.49 3.94
C SER A 55 -5.91 2.55 3.01
N ALA A 56 -4.82 3.19 3.43
CA ALA A 56 -3.64 3.32 2.60
C ALA A 56 -2.92 1.97 2.46
N LEU A 57 -2.39 1.73 1.25
CA LEU A 57 -1.47 0.64 0.99
C LEU A 57 -0.23 0.81 1.88
N THR A 58 -0.06 -0.14 2.79
CA THR A 58 1.10 -0.20 3.69
C THR A 58 2.09 -1.23 3.16
N LEU A 59 3.33 -0.81 2.94
CA LEU A 59 4.42 -1.66 2.48
C LEU A 59 5.56 -1.65 3.51
N ARG A 60 6.38 -2.70 3.53
CA ARG A 60 7.61 -2.69 4.34
C ARG A 60 8.57 -1.60 3.88
N LYS A 61 9.32 -1.00 4.80
CA LYS A 61 10.40 -0.07 4.47
C LYS A 61 11.39 -0.74 3.51
N GLY A 62 11.84 0.01 2.50
CA GLY A 62 12.67 -0.52 1.42
C GLY A 62 11.91 -1.36 0.39
N TRP A 63 10.58 -1.19 0.28
CA TRP A 63 9.75 -1.93 -0.70
C TRP A 63 10.16 -1.73 -2.16
N ARG A 64 10.91 -0.66 -2.47
CA ARG A 64 11.33 -0.28 -3.83
C ARG A 64 12.30 -1.26 -4.50
N GLU A 65 12.70 -2.32 -3.80
CA GLU A 65 13.51 -3.40 -4.33
C GLU A 65 12.79 -4.76 -4.28
N GLY A 66 13.14 -5.65 -5.21
CA GLY A 66 12.65 -7.03 -5.23
C GLY A 66 11.19 -7.20 -5.69
N ILE A 67 10.52 -8.23 -5.17
CA ILE A 67 9.19 -8.66 -5.63
C ILE A 67 8.09 -7.63 -5.33
N ILE A 68 8.16 -6.96 -4.18
CA ILE A 68 7.17 -5.95 -3.77
C ILE A 68 7.24 -4.75 -4.71
N ALA A 69 8.46 -4.33 -5.07
CA ALA A 69 8.68 -3.29 -6.06
C ALA A 69 8.05 -3.65 -7.40
N TRP A 70 8.19 -4.89 -7.86
CA TRP A 70 7.60 -5.31 -9.12
C TRP A 70 6.06 -5.19 -9.11
N ASN A 71 5.41 -5.47 -7.98
CA ASN A 71 3.96 -5.39 -7.87
C ASN A 71 3.42 -3.95 -7.80
N HIS A 72 4.18 -3.00 -7.24
CA HIS A 72 3.64 -1.68 -6.90
C HIS A 72 4.39 -0.48 -7.52
N ARG A 73 5.55 -0.67 -8.17
CA ARG A 73 6.35 0.46 -8.72
C ARG A 73 5.63 1.29 -9.78
N ASP A 74 4.67 0.69 -10.47
CA ASP A 74 3.86 1.24 -11.54
C ASP A 74 2.43 1.55 -11.08
N HIS A 75 2.21 1.73 -9.76
CA HIS A 75 0.89 1.98 -9.17
C HIS A 75 0.09 3.04 -9.91
N MET A 76 0.69 4.19 -10.23
CA MET A 76 -0.03 5.28 -10.88
C MET A 76 -0.39 4.97 -12.34
N ALA A 77 0.47 4.25 -13.05
CA ALA A 77 0.14 3.77 -14.39
C ALA A 77 -1.02 2.76 -14.36
N LYS A 78 -1.08 1.90 -13.33
CA LYS A 78 -2.20 0.96 -13.13
C LYS A 78 -3.50 1.67 -12.75
N VAL A 79 -3.43 2.73 -11.94
CA VAL A 79 -4.58 3.61 -11.65
C VAL A 79 -5.15 4.23 -12.94
N MET A 80 -4.28 4.73 -13.82
CA MET A 80 -4.67 5.36 -15.09
C MET A 80 -5.08 4.38 -16.18
N ALA A 81 -4.68 3.11 -16.08
CA ALA A 81 -5.08 2.05 -17.00
C ALA A 81 -6.44 1.42 -16.66
N ASP A 82 -7.02 1.72 -15.49
CA ASP A 82 -8.34 1.23 -15.11
C ASP A 82 -9.43 2.13 -15.74
N GLU A 83 -10.06 1.64 -16.81
CA GLU A 83 -11.12 2.33 -17.55
C GLU A 83 -12.33 2.72 -16.67
N ASN A 84 -12.54 2.07 -15.51
CA ASN A 84 -13.61 2.45 -14.58
C ASN A 84 -13.25 3.69 -13.74
N GLN A 85 -11.97 4.02 -13.65
CA GLN A 85 -11.45 5.14 -12.87
C GLN A 85 -10.91 6.26 -13.76
N PHE A 86 -10.34 5.93 -14.91
CA PHE A 86 -9.68 6.86 -15.80
C PHE A 86 -9.93 6.46 -17.25
N LEU A 87 -10.53 7.35 -18.03
CA LEU A 87 -10.74 7.17 -19.46
C LEU A 87 -10.32 8.44 -20.20
N GLU A 88 -9.45 8.27 -21.17
CA GLU A 88 -9.08 9.33 -22.11
C GLU A 88 -9.84 9.13 -23.41
N THR A 89 -10.66 10.11 -23.78
CA THR A 89 -11.43 10.09 -25.02
C THR A 89 -10.91 11.16 -25.98
N TYR A 90 -10.89 10.81 -27.26
CA TYR A 90 -10.52 11.71 -28.35
C TYR A 90 -11.79 12.16 -29.05
N ASP A 91 -12.03 13.47 -29.06
CA ASP A 91 -13.16 14.07 -29.78
C ASP A 91 -12.66 15.09 -30.80
N LEU A 92 -13.44 15.30 -31.85
CA LEU A 92 -13.10 16.26 -32.89
C LEU A 92 -13.65 17.61 -32.46
N ASP A 93 -12.78 18.58 -32.22
CA ASP A 93 -13.23 19.93 -31.88
C ASP A 93 -13.73 20.62 -33.15
N GLU A 94 -15.04 20.58 -33.36
CA GLU A 94 -15.70 21.24 -34.49
C GLU A 94 -15.63 22.77 -34.41
N SER A 95 -15.22 23.33 -33.26
CA SER A 95 -15.11 24.78 -33.05
C SER A 95 -13.71 25.36 -33.35
N GLU A 96 -12.68 24.51 -33.37
CA GLU A 96 -11.28 24.89 -33.63
C GLU A 96 -10.69 24.10 -34.81
N ASP A 97 -10.83 24.63 -36.04
CA ASP A 97 -10.13 24.21 -37.28
C ASP A 97 -9.84 22.69 -37.47
N GLY A 98 -10.74 21.81 -37.01
CA GLY A 98 -10.59 20.35 -37.12
C GLY A 98 -9.46 19.77 -36.24
N THR A 99 -9.19 20.38 -35.10
CA THR A 99 -8.19 19.90 -34.13
C THR A 99 -8.80 18.79 -33.27
N TRP A 100 -8.04 17.72 -33.03
CA TRP A 100 -8.45 16.68 -32.09
C TRP A 100 -8.25 17.19 -30.67
N ALA A 101 -9.32 17.21 -29.89
CA ALA A 101 -9.29 17.50 -28.47
C ALA A 101 -9.26 16.19 -27.67
N THR A 102 -8.47 16.18 -26.60
CA THR A 102 -8.42 15.07 -25.66
C THR A 102 -9.19 15.47 -24.41
N ALA A 103 -10.18 14.66 -24.02
CA ALA A 103 -10.95 14.87 -22.80
C ALA A 103 -10.67 13.73 -21.81
N THR A 104 -10.44 14.09 -20.55
CA THR A 104 -10.25 13.11 -19.48
C THR A 104 -11.54 12.92 -18.70
N ILE A 105 -11.98 11.68 -18.58
CA ILE A 105 -13.15 11.29 -17.79
C ILE A 105 -12.65 10.50 -16.58
N LEU A 106 -12.94 11.00 -15.38
CA LEU A 106 -12.63 10.33 -14.14
C LEU A 106 -13.87 9.62 -13.59
N GLY A 107 -13.68 8.42 -13.08
CA GLY A 107 -14.69 7.57 -12.45
C GLY A 107 -14.34 7.20 -11.01
N GLY A 108 -15.28 6.52 -10.35
CA GLY A 108 -15.08 5.95 -9.02
C GLY A 108 -14.49 6.93 -7.99
N MET A 109 -13.44 6.49 -7.30
CA MET A 109 -12.78 7.28 -6.25
C MET A 109 -11.99 8.46 -6.82
N LEU A 110 -11.42 8.36 -8.02
CA LEU A 110 -10.69 9.47 -8.64
C LEU A 110 -11.62 10.65 -8.92
N LYS A 111 -12.82 10.38 -9.42
CA LYS A 111 -13.85 11.42 -9.60
C LYS A 111 -14.18 12.11 -8.29
N ALA A 112 -14.43 11.34 -7.23
CA ALA A 112 -14.77 11.90 -5.91
C ALA A 112 -13.63 12.76 -5.34
N LEU A 113 -12.37 12.36 -5.54
CA LEU A 113 -11.21 13.13 -5.13
C LEU A 113 -11.06 14.42 -5.95
N GLN A 114 -11.21 14.33 -7.27
CA GLN A 114 -11.14 15.48 -8.18
C GLN A 114 -12.25 16.50 -7.88
N GLU A 115 -13.49 16.08 -7.70
CA GLU A 115 -14.60 16.99 -7.36
C GLU A 115 -14.35 17.72 -6.03
N ARG A 116 -13.80 17.02 -5.04
CA ARG A 116 -13.41 17.61 -3.75
C ARG A 116 -12.19 18.54 -3.87
N SER A 117 -11.31 18.29 -4.84
CA SER A 117 -10.11 19.11 -5.03
C SER A 117 -10.43 20.45 -5.70
N GLY A 118 -11.52 20.48 -6.48
CA GLY A 118 -11.97 21.64 -7.26
C GLY A 118 -11.17 21.85 -8.55
N GLN A 119 -10.23 20.96 -8.89
CA GLN A 119 -9.51 21.01 -10.16
C GLN A 119 -10.40 20.50 -11.31
N SER A 120 -10.06 20.80 -12.56
CA SER A 120 -10.66 20.08 -13.69
C SER A 120 -10.14 18.63 -13.74
N PRO A 121 -10.80 17.72 -14.47
CA PRO A 121 -10.29 16.37 -14.70
C PRO A 121 -8.84 16.35 -15.20
N GLU A 122 -8.49 17.21 -16.14
CA GLU A 122 -7.15 17.34 -16.73
C GLU A 122 -6.15 17.84 -15.69
N GLY A 123 -6.52 18.87 -14.92
CA GLY A 123 -5.67 19.43 -13.86
C GLY A 123 -5.42 18.43 -12.73
N PHE A 124 -6.42 17.64 -12.36
CA PHE A 124 -6.24 16.56 -11.38
C PHE A 124 -5.36 15.45 -11.94
N SER A 125 -5.53 15.10 -13.22
CA SER A 125 -4.74 14.06 -13.90
C SER A 125 -3.27 14.45 -14.07
N ALA A 126 -3.00 15.72 -14.40
CA ALA A 126 -1.66 16.27 -14.39
C ALA A 126 -1.05 16.23 -12.99
N TRP A 127 -1.82 16.56 -11.95
CA TRP A 127 -1.34 16.42 -10.58
C TRP A 127 -1.00 14.97 -10.23
N LEU A 128 -1.80 13.98 -10.65
CA LEU A 128 -1.52 12.56 -10.39
C LEU A 128 -0.15 12.11 -10.92
N THR A 129 0.23 12.59 -12.11
CA THR A 129 1.51 12.25 -12.76
C THR A 129 2.70 13.05 -12.23
N GLU A 130 2.48 14.32 -11.87
CA GLU A 130 3.55 15.24 -11.46
C GLU A 130 3.80 15.23 -9.95
N ALA A 131 2.86 14.76 -9.15
CA ALA A 131 2.97 14.75 -7.70
C ALA A 131 4.20 13.96 -7.22
N ALA A 132 4.88 14.51 -6.21
CA ALA A 132 5.96 13.83 -5.51
C ALA A 132 5.38 12.76 -4.56
N TRP A 133 5.32 11.51 -5.03
CA TRP A 133 4.89 10.35 -4.25
C TRP A 133 6.03 9.84 -3.36
N LEU A 134 5.94 10.08 -2.06
CA LEU A 134 6.98 9.82 -1.06
C LEU A 134 6.60 8.70 -0.11
N ASP A 135 7.61 8.01 0.43
CA ASP A 135 7.44 7.02 1.48
C ASP A 135 7.35 7.75 2.83
N GLU A 136 6.24 7.59 3.54
CA GLU A 136 6.03 8.12 4.89
C GLU A 136 5.99 6.96 5.89
N GLU A 137 6.80 7.04 6.95
CA GLU A 137 6.85 5.98 7.96
C GLU A 137 5.52 5.88 8.72
N VAL A 138 5.03 4.65 8.86
CA VAL A 138 3.92 4.34 9.75
C VAL A 138 4.52 4.24 11.15
N GLN A 139 4.20 5.21 12.00
CA GLN A 139 4.51 5.09 13.42
C GLN A 139 3.66 3.93 13.95
N ASP A 140 4.32 2.84 14.29
CA ASP A 140 3.75 1.78 15.09
C ASP A 140 3.53 2.42 16.48
N GLU A 141 2.36 3.02 16.71
CA GLU A 141 1.96 3.35 18.07
C GLU A 141 1.84 2.00 18.76
N GLY A 142 2.94 1.59 19.38
CA GLY A 142 3.09 0.29 19.99
C GLY A 142 1.86 0.01 20.84
N ILE A 143 0.98 -0.83 20.32
CA ILE A 143 0.23 -1.69 21.19
C ILE A 143 1.33 -2.50 21.85
N GLU A 144 1.65 -2.14 23.09
CA GLU A 144 2.34 -2.99 24.04
C GLU A 144 1.47 -4.25 24.17
N SER A 145 1.54 -5.12 23.16
CA SER A 145 0.89 -6.41 23.16
C SER A 145 1.70 -7.24 24.14
N SER A 146 1.34 -7.09 25.40
CA SER A 146 1.72 -7.99 26.48
C SER A 146 1.08 -9.38 26.29
N GLU A 147 0.97 -9.87 25.06
CA GLU A 147 0.63 -11.26 24.80
C GLU A 147 1.91 -12.09 24.98
N THR A 148 2.14 -12.40 26.25
CA THR A 148 3.18 -13.30 26.73
C THR A 148 2.86 -14.71 26.24
N TYR A 149 3.37 -15.10 25.07
CA TYR A 149 3.32 -16.49 24.64
C TYR A 149 4.43 -17.29 25.33
N LEU A 150 4.04 -18.06 26.35
CA LEU A 150 4.89 -19.06 26.98
C LEU A 150 5.11 -20.23 26.01
N ILE A 151 6.28 -20.30 25.39
CA ILE A 151 6.69 -21.50 24.65
C ILE A 151 7.10 -22.57 25.68
N PRO A 152 6.44 -23.74 25.73
CA PRO A 152 6.93 -24.84 26.54
C PRO A 152 8.30 -25.27 26.04
N GLN A 153 9.31 -25.24 26.91
CA GLN A 153 10.64 -25.78 26.62
C GLN A 153 10.51 -27.27 26.29
N LEU A 154 10.49 -27.61 25.00
CA LEU A 154 10.68 -28.98 24.54
C LEU A 154 12.10 -29.39 24.92
N LYS A 155 12.21 -30.22 25.96
CA LYS A 155 13.49 -30.83 26.33
C LYS A 155 14.05 -31.56 25.09
N PRO A 156 15.33 -31.38 24.74
CA PRO A 156 15.93 -32.16 23.67
C PRO A 156 15.85 -33.64 24.05
N VAL A 157 15.02 -34.38 23.32
CA VAL A 157 15.04 -35.84 23.38
C VAL A 157 16.28 -36.24 22.60
N ASN A 158 17.30 -36.72 23.31
CA ASN A 158 18.43 -37.40 22.70
C ASN A 158 17.90 -38.67 22.01
N ALA A 159 17.49 -38.55 20.76
CA ALA A 159 17.43 -39.69 19.86
C ALA A 159 18.85 -40.29 19.80
N TRP A 160 18.98 -41.62 19.79
CA TRP A 160 20.23 -42.42 19.68
C TRP A 160 20.73 -43.23 20.88
N GLN A 161 19.89 -43.61 21.84
CA GLN A 161 20.20 -44.81 22.65
C GLN A 161 18.98 -45.69 22.85
N ARG A 162 18.84 -46.75 22.02
CA ARG A 162 18.30 -48.09 22.35
C ARG A 162 18.01 -48.89 21.08
N ILE A 163 19.03 -49.56 20.54
CA ILE A 163 18.90 -50.93 20.00
C ILE A 163 20.25 -51.62 20.24
N GLN A 164 20.43 -52.19 21.43
CA GLN A 164 21.26 -53.38 21.68
C GLN A 164 20.75 -54.05 22.96
N ALA A 165 19.88 -55.04 22.75
CA ALA A 165 19.67 -56.22 23.58
C ALA A 165 18.82 -57.20 22.76
#